data_AF-A0A8D2ZPR4-F1
#
_entry.id   AF-A0A8D2ZPR4-F1
#
_cell.length_a   1.000
_cell.length_b   1.000
_cell.length_c   1.000
_cell.angle_alpha   90.00
_cell.angle_beta   90.00
_cell.angle_gamma   90.00
#
_symmetry.space_group_name_H-M   'P 1'
#
loop_
_entity.id
_entity.type
_entity.pdbx_description
1 polymer ?
#
loop_
_entity_poly.entity_id
_entity_poly.type
_entity_poly.pdbx_seq_one_letter_code
_entity_poly.pdbx_strand_id
1 'polypeptide(L)'
;MSINVSGNALSRAGIADMLAKNFERLPDTDQKLFIYGPMYLGGNGAFAGLIANSLYRRALNVSQAPITSSLPMAVLPFMTTVALYNAAVTSPLMHGDLNCPSCALMRGALVGLVAAGVYPILLAIPVNIGLASRYSSAPTPEKGNVLRFVVDLSRPILRKMRAVLVLQVFFGTYLGSRHFESYTKLAHTTFGSGADELQDGN
;
A
#
# COMPACT_ATOMS: atom_id res chain seq x y z
N MET A 1 1.85 47.63 -24.79
CA MET A 1 1.37 47.78 -23.40
C MET A 1 0.47 46.58 -23.14
N SER A 2 1.07 45.49 -22.65
CA SER A 2 0.39 44.20 -22.49
C SER A 2 -0.21 44.14 -21.10
N ILE A 3 -1.49 43.78 -21.06
CA ILE A 3 -2.36 43.80 -19.91
C ILE A 3 -1.84 42.81 -18.86
N ASN A 4 -1.51 43.32 -17.68
CA ASN A 4 -1.12 42.56 -16.49
C ASN A 4 -2.39 42.13 -15.75
N VAL A 5 -2.83 40.88 -15.95
CA VAL A 5 -3.83 40.23 -15.10
C VAL A 5 -3.52 38.74 -15.00
N SER A 6 -3.06 38.30 -13.82
CA SER A 6 -3.40 37.00 -13.22
C SER A 6 -2.92 37.06 -11.76
N GLY A 7 -3.77 37.23 -10.75
CA GLY A 7 -5.05 36.59 -10.54
C GLY A 7 -4.81 35.21 -9.90
N ASN A 8 -5.08 35.12 -8.59
CA ASN A 8 -5.03 33.95 -7.70
C ASN A 8 -5.29 32.57 -8.36
N ALA A 9 -4.23 31.91 -8.82
CA ALA A 9 -4.22 30.47 -9.00
C ALA A 9 -2.94 29.93 -8.37
N LEU A 10 -3.01 29.57 -7.08
CA LEU A 10 -1.91 28.88 -6.41
C LEU A 10 -1.64 27.60 -7.21
N SER A 11 -0.48 27.51 -7.87
CA SER A 11 -0.10 26.31 -8.62
C SER A 11 -0.15 25.10 -7.68
N ARG A 12 -0.56 23.93 -8.19
CA ARG A 12 -0.64 22.68 -7.40
C ARG A 12 0.68 22.34 -6.72
N ALA A 13 1.80 22.66 -7.36
CA ALA A 13 3.12 22.55 -6.77
C ALA A 13 3.31 23.50 -5.57
N GLY A 14 2.75 24.70 -5.64
CA GLY A 14 2.71 25.65 -4.53
C GLY A 14 1.83 25.18 -3.37
N ILE A 15 0.69 24.53 -3.65
CA ILE A 15 -0.18 23.93 -2.61
C ILE A 15 0.59 22.83 -1.89
N ALA A 16 1.22 21.93 -2.64
CA ALA A 16 2.01 20.83 -2.09
C ALA A 16 3.19 21.34 -1.25
N ASP A 17 3.91 22.37 -1.73
CA ASP A 17 5.03 22.99 -1.00
C ASP A 17 4.56 23.65 0.30
N MET A 18 3.43 24.36 0.28
CA MET A 18 2.85 24.97 1.49
C MET A 18 2.40 23.91 2.50
N LEU A 19 1.76 22.84 2.06
CA LEU A 19 1.38 21.74 2.94
C LEU A 19 2.61 21.02 3.51
N ALA A 20 3.64 20.79 2.70
CA ALA A 20 4.87 20.16 3.16
C ALA A 20 5.57 21.02 4.23
N LYS A 21 5.64 22.33 4.04
CA LYS A 21 6.22 23.27 5.02
C LYS A 21 5.45 23.35 6.32
N ASN A 22 4.13 23.22 6.26
CA ASN A 22 3.27 23.26 7.43
C ASN A 22 3.01 21.89 8.06
N PHE A 23 3.59 20.82 7.51
CA PHE A 23 3.41 19.46 8.01
C PHE A 23 3.77 19.32 9.49
N GLU A 24 4.78 20.06 9.96
CA GLU A 24 5.19 20.11 11.37
C GLU A 24 4.15 20.73 12.30
N ARG A 25 3.15 21.47 11.77
CA ARG A 25 2.04 22.02 12.55
C ARG A 25 0.99 20.97 12.91
N LEU A 26 1.03 19.78 12.32
CA LEU A 26 0.16 18.67 12.70
C LEU A 26 0.53 18.13 14.09
N PRO A 27 -0.43 17.55 14.84
CA PRO A 27 -0.12 16.80 16.05
C PRO A 27 0.86 15.66 15.76
N ASP A 28 1.78 15.38 16.70
CA ASP A 28 2.79 14.32 16.57
C ASP A 28 2.21 12.96 16.17
N THR A 29 1.01 12.64 16.68
CA THR A 29 0.32 11.38 16.37
C THR A 29 -0.05 11.29 14.89
N ASP A 30 -0.54 12.40 14.31
CA ASP A 30 -0.95 12.47 12.91
C ASP A 30 0.29 12.45 12.00
N GLN A 31 1.37 13.14 12.38
CA GLN A 31 2.65 13.10 11.67
C GLN A 31 3.22 11.68 11.60
N LYS A 32 3.30 11.01 12.76
CA LYS A 32 3.81 9.63 12.86
C LYS A 32 2.94 8.67 12.05
N LEU A 33 1.62 8.82 12.09
CA LEU A 33 0.71 7.99 11.32
C LEU A 33 0.87 8.20 9.80
N PHE A 34 1.12 9.43 9.37
CA PHE A 34 1.35 9.76 7.96
C PHE A 34 2.67 9.15 7.45
N ILE A 35 3.75 9.26 8.24
CA ILE A 35 5.09 8.76 7.88
C ILE A 35 5.18 7.24 7.98
N TYR A 36 4.76 6.66 9.11
CA TYR A 36 4.96 5.24 9.39
C TYR A 36 3.80 4.36 8.94
N GLY A 37 2.61 4.94 8.72
CA GLY A 37 1.43 4.22 8.26
C GLY A 37 1.68 3.31 7.04
N PRO A 38 2.25 3.84 5.94
CA PRO A 38 2.58 3.04 4.76
C PRO A 38 3.55 1.90 5.10
N MET A 39 4.51 2.13 6.00
CA MET A 39 5.46 1.10 6.45
C MET A 39 4.77 -0.01 7.24
N TYR A 40 3.80 0.30 8.11
CA TYR A 40 3.01 -0.70 8.81
C TYR A 40 2.17 -1.55 7.84
N LEU A 41 1.53 -0.91 6.86
CA LEU A 41 0.79 -1.62 5.82
C LEU A 41 1.73 -2.51 4.97
N GLY A 42 2.92 -2.01 4.65
CA GLY A 42 3.97 -2.80 4.01
C GLY A 42 4.43 -3.98 4.85
N GLY A 43 4.59 -3.79 6.17
CA GLY A 43 4.90 -4.87 7.12
C GLY A 43 3.84 -5.96 7.09
N ASN A 44 2.57 -5.59 7.08
CA ASN A 44 1.47 -6.55 6.90
C ASN A 44 1.57 -7.29 5.55
N GLY A 45 1.96 -6.60 4.48
CA GLY A 45 2.22 -7.23 3.17
C GLY A 45 3.35 -8.25 3.22
N ALA A 46 4.44 -7.94 3.94
CA ALA A 46 5.55 -8.86 4.16
C ALA A 46 5.09 -10.13 4.90
N PHE A 47 4.33 -9.97 5.98
CA PHE A 47 3.77 -11.10 6.72
C PHE A 47 2.81 -11.94 5.86
N ALA A 48 1.96 -11.31 5.05
CA ALA A 48 1.10 -12.02 4.12
C ALA A 48 1.91 -12.86 3.12
N GLY A 49 3.03 -12.33 2.61
CA GLY A 49 3.94 -13.06 1.74
C GLY A 49 4.62 -14.24 2.44
N LEU A 50 5.07 -14.07 3.68
CA LEU A 50 5.65 -15.16 4.48
C LEU A 50 4.63 -16.27 4.78
N ILE A 51 3.40 -15.90 5.13
CA ILE A 51 2.31 -16.86 5.39
C ILE A 51 1.97 -17.61 4.09
N ALA A 52 1.80 -16.89 2.98
CA ALA A 52 1.55 -17.51 1.67
C ALA A 52 2.68 -18.48 1.29
N ASN A 53 3.94 -18.06 1.45
CA ASN A 53 5.11 -18.90 1.19
C ASN A 53 5.08 -20.18 2.03
N SER A 54 4.85 -20.06 3.34
CA SER A 54 4.76 -21.22 4.24
C SER A 54 3.66 -22.21 3.83
N LEU A 55 2.48 -21.70 3.45
CA LEU A 55 1.36 -22.52 3.00
C LEU A 55 1.68 -23.27 1.69
N TYR A 56 2.26 -22.59 0.70
CA TYR A 56 2.66 -23.22 -0.57
C TYR A 56 3.80 -24.23 -0.38
N ARG A 57 4.81 -23.89 0.44
CA ARG A 57 5.91 -24.83 0.77
C ARG A 57 5.38 -26.11 1.38
N ARG A 58 4.45 -26.02 2.33
CA ARG A 58 3.83 -27.19 2.95
C ARG A 58 3.00 -28.01 1.96
N ALA A 59 2.27 -27.34 1.06
CA ALA A 59 1.48 -28.02 0.04
C ALA A 59 2.32 -28.73 -1.02
N LEU A 60 3.51 -28.21 -1.34
CA LEU A 60 4.44 -28.77 -2.32
C LEU A 60 5.61 -29.57 -1.70
N ASN A 61 5.52 -29.84 -0.39
CA ASN A 61 6.54 -30.56 0.39
C ASN A 61 7.97 -30.01 0.23
N VAL A 62 8.12 -28.68 0.12
CA VAL A 62 9.41 -28.00 -0.07
C VAL A 62 10.05 -27.71 1.28
N SER A 63 11.09 -28.47 1.65
CA SER A 63 11.90 -28.23 2.85
C SER A 63 13.14 -27.36 2.60
N GLN A 64 13.64 -27.34 1.36
CA GLN A 64 14.89 -26.67 1.01
C GLN A 64 14.73 -25.16 0.82
N ALA A 65 15.84 -24.40 0.89
CA ALA A 65 15.84 -22.96 0.61
C ALA A 65 14.86 -22.11 1.47
N PRO A 66 14.75 -22.32 2.81
CA PRO A 66 13.77 -21.60 3.63
C PRO A 66 14.05 -20.09 3.68
N ILE A 67 15.31 -19.68 3.85
CA ILE A 67 15.69 -18.27 3.94
C ILE A 67 15.62 -17.59 2.56
N THR A 68 16.19 -18.24 1.53
CA THR A 68 16.28 -17.67 0.18
C THR A 68 14.91 -17.51 -0.49
N SER A 69 13.92 -18.34 -0.13
CA SER A 69 12.53 -18.13 -0.56
C SER A 69 11.78 -17.13 0.31
N SER A 70 12.04 -17.07 1.62
CA SER A 70 11.31 -16.17 2.53
C SER A 70 11.71 -14.71 2.37
N LEU A 71 12.98 -14.42 2.07
CA LEU A 71 13.47 -13.05 1.90
C LEU A 71 12.75 -12.28 0.77
N PRO A 72 12.68 -12.77 -0.47
CA PRO A 72 11.92 -12.07 -1.52
C PRO A 72 10.40 -12.04 -1.22
N MET A 73 9.87 -13.03 -0.50
CA MET A 73 8.46 -13.07 -0.10
C MET A 73 8.11 -12.04 0.98
N ALA A 74 9.09 -11.57 1.75
CA ALA A 74 8.89 -10.49 2.70
C ALA A 74 9.19 -9.12 2.07
N VAL A 75 10.35 -9.00 1.44
CA VAL A 75 10.89 -7.70 0.96
C VAL A 75 10.10 -7.16 -0.22
N LEU A 76 9.76 -7.99 -1.22
CA LEU A 76 9.05 -7.50 -2.40
C LEU A 76 7.64 -7.02 -2.03
N PRO A 77 6.78 -7.80 -1.33
CA PRO A 77 5.48 -7.30 -0.91
C PRO A 77 5.56 -6.07 0.00
N PHE A 78 6.55 -5.99 0.89
CA PHE A 78 6.79 -4.80 1.71
C PHE A 78 7.01 -3.56 0.84
N MET A 79 8.03 -3.60 -0.01
CA MET A 79 8.42 -2.45 -0.83
C MET A 79 7.31 -2.06 -1.81
N THR A 80 6.70 -3.04 -2.47
CA THR A 80 5.60 -2.81 -3.41
C THR A 80 4.42 -2.14 -2.72
N THR A 81 4.06 -2.58 -1.51
CA THR A 81 2.95 -1.98 -0.76
C THR A 81 3.25 -0.55 -0.34
N VAL A 82 4.44 -0.29 0.21
CA VAL A 82 4.86 1.07 0.61
C VAL A 82 4.87 2.01 -0.59
N ALA A 83 5.50 1.59 -1.68
CA ALA A 83 5.60 2.38 -2.90
C ALA A 83 4.23 2.68 -3.51
N LEU A 84 3.38 1.65 -3.63
CA LEU A 84 2.05 1.81 -4.23
C LEU A 84 1.13 2.64 -3.35
N TYR A 85 1.19 2.48 -2.02
CA TYR A 85 0.42 3.31 -1.09
C TYR A 85 0.82 4.78 -1.20
N ASN A 86 2.12 5.07 -1.23
CA ASN A 86 2.60 6.43 -1.39
C ASN A 86 2.16 7.04 -2.72
N ALA A 87 2.28 6.30 -3.82
CA ALA A 87 1.90 6.79 -5.15
C ALA A 87 0.38 6.98 -5.31
N ALA A 88 -0.44 6.12 -4.70
CA ALA A 88 -1.88 6.13 -4.90
C ALA A 88 -2.65 6.96 -3.87
N VAL A 89 -2.13 7.11 -2.66
CA VAL A 89 -2.82 7.75 -1.52
C VAL A 89 -2.04 8.95 -1.01
N THR A 90 -0.81 8.75 -0.50
CA THR A 90 -0.04 9.81 0.18
C THR A 90 0.27 10.99 -0.73
N SER A 91 0.85 10.75 -1.91
CA SER A 91 1.23 11.82 -2.84
C SER A 91 0.01 12.55 -3.40
N PRO A 92 -1.07 11.89 -3.88
CA PRO A 92 -2.28 12.58 -4.35
C PRO A 92 -2.98 13.40 -3.26
N LEU A 93 -2.94 12.97 -1.99
CA LEU A 93 -3.42 13.79 -0.86
C LEU A 93 -2.59 15.07 -0.75
N MET A 94 -1.27 14.97 -0.64
CA MET A 94 -0.39 16.14 -0.44
C MET A 94 -0.43 17.15 -1.61
N HIS A 95 -0.72 16.69 -2.83
CA HIS A 95 -0.88 17.57 -4.00
C HIS A 95 -2.30 18.15 -4.15
N GLY A 96 -3.23 17.83 -3.25
CA GLY A 96 -4.63 18.25 -3.33
C GLY A 96 -5.39 17.66 -4.52
N ASP A 97 -4.93 16.52 -5.04
CA ASP A 97 -5.62 15.78 -6.12
C ASP A 97 -6.70 14.83 -5.57
N LEU A 98 -6.60 14.49 -4.28
CA LEU A 98 -7.50 13.56 -3.62
C LEU A 98 -8.31 14.24 -2.50
N ASN A 99 -9.34 15.01 -2.89
CA ASN A 99 -10.17 15.78 -1.94
C ASN A 99 -11.47 15.09 -1.50
N CYS A 100 -11.70 13.84 -1.90
CA CYS A 100 -12.88 13.07 -1.52
C CYS A 100 -12.54 12.00 -0.48
N PRO A 101 -13.27 11.93 0.66
CA PRO A 101 -13.00 10.94 1.70
C PRO A 101 -13.17 9.51 1.16
N SER A 102 -14.28 9.25 0.44
CA SER A 102 -14.55 7.94 -0.16
C SER A 102 -13.44 7.48 -1.12
N CYS A 103 -12.81 8.40 -1.85
CA CYS A 103 -11.71 8.09 -2.76
C CYS A 103 -10.44 7.66 -2.01
N ALA A 104 -10.09 8.35 -0.93
CA ALA A 104 -8.96 7.98 -0.08
C ALA A 104 -9.18 6.60 0.57
N LEU A 105 -10.38 6.34 1.08
CA LEU A 105 -10.76 5.03 1.63
C LEU A 105 -10.65 3.94 0.56
N MET A 106 -11.23 4.14 -0.62
CA MET A 106 -11.22 3.15 -1.70
C MET A 106 -9.81 2.88 -2.24
N ARG A 107 -8.99 3.93 -2.42
CA ARG A 107 -7.59 3.74 -2.85
C ARG A 107 -6.78 3.02 -1.78
N GLY A 108 -6.93 3.36 -0.51
CA GLY A 108 -6.29 2.64 0.59
C GLY A 108 -6.71 1.17 0.65
N ALA A 109 -8.01 0.89 0.53
CA ALA A 109 -8.57 -0.46 0.48
C ALA A 109 -8.00 -1.28 -0.70
N LEU A 110 -7.94 -0.68 -1.88
CA LEU A 110 -7.42 -1.32 -3.10
C LEU A 110 -5.93 -1.62 -2.97
N VAL A 111 -5.13 -0.70 -2.44
CA VAL A 111 -3.70 -0.94 -2.20
C VAL A 111 -3.50 -2.06 -1.17
N GLY A 112 -4.25 -2.03 -0.06
CA GLY A 112 -4.22 -3.12 0.93
C GLY A 112 -4.58 -4.47 0.31
N LEU A 113 -5.69 -4.54 -0.43
CA LEU A 113 -6.14 -5.78 -1.08
C LEU A 113 -5.12 -6.30 -2.10
N VAL A 114 -4.69 -5.44 -3.02
CA VAL A 114 -3.90 -5.85 -4.18
C VAL A 114 -2.43 -6.01 -3.80
N ALA A 115 -1.79 -4.98 -3.25
CA ALA A 115 -0.35 -4.99 -2.99
C ALA A 115 0.01 -5.77 -1.72
N ALA A 116 -0.74 -5.60 -0.63
CA ALA A 116 -0.45 -6.29 0.63
C ALA A 116 -1.13 -7.67 0.76
N GLY A 117 -2.15 -7.94 -0.06
CA GLY A 117 -2.94 -9.18 -0.01
C GLY A 117 -2.71 -10.14 -1.17
N VAL A 118 -3.18 -9.76 -2.36
CA VAL A 118 -3.22 -10.63 -3.55
C VAL A 118 -1.82 -10.83 -4.15
N TYR A 119 -1.04 -9.75 -4.28
CA TYR A 119 0.32 -9.80 -4.82
C TYR A 119 1.22 -10.83 -4.12
N PRO A 120 1.32 -10.87 -2.77
CA PRO A 120 2.14 -11.88 -2.10
C PRO A 120 1.69 -13.33 -2.39
N ILE A 121 0.38 -13.57 -2.57
CA ILE A 121 -0.14 -14.90 -2.91
C ILE A 121 0.27 -15.28 -4.34
N LEU A 122 0.13 -14.36 -5.29
CA LEU A 122 0.52 -14.58 -6.68
C LEU A 122 2.02 -14.78 -6.82
N LEU A 123 2.82 -14.03 -6.05
CA LEU A 123 4.28 -14.14 -6.03
C LEU A 123 4.75 -15.49 -5.47
N ALA A 124 4.05 -16.03 -4.47
CA ALA A 124 4.41 -17.29 -3.84
C ALA A 124 4.23 -18.51 -4.77
N ILE A 125 3.30 -18.46 -5.73
CA ILE A 125 3.03 -19.56 -6.68
C ILE A 125 4.28 -19.94 -7.51
N PRO A 126 4.83 -19.05 -8.36
CA PRO A 126 5.95 -19.39 -9.22
C PRO A 126 7.21 -19.72 -8.42
N VAL A 127 7.45 -19.05 -7.28
CA VAL A 127 8.62 -19.33 -6.43
C VAL A 127 8.55 -20.74 -5.85
N ASN A 128 7.40 -21.15 -5.32
CA ASN A 128 7.28 -22.48 -4.71
C ASN A 128 7.19 -23.60 -5.72
N ILE A 129 6.54 -23.39 -6.87
CA ILE A 129 6.55 -24.37 -7.97
C ILE A 129 7.97 -24.53 -8.55
N GLY A 130 8.69 -23.42 -8.73
CA GLY A 130 10.08 -23.45 -9.20
C GLY A 130 11.00 -24.20 -8.24
N LEU A 131 10.85 -24.00 -6.92
CA LEU A 131 11.58 -24.76 -5.92
C LEU A 131 11.20 -26.25 -5.93
N ALA A 132 9.90 -26.56 -6.05
CA ALA A 132 9.43 -27.94 -6.11
C ALA A 132 10.00 -28.68 -7.32
N SER A 133 10.06 -28.01 -8.48
CA SER A 133 10.68 -28.56 -9.69
C SER A 133 12.20 -28.70 -9.56
N ARG A 134 12.87 -27.77 -8.89
CA ARG A 134 14.34 -27.80 -8.73
C ARG A 134 14.81 -28.91 -7.78
N TYR A 135 14.04 -29.17 -6.73
CA TYR A 135 14.37 -30.16 -5.70
C TYR A 135 13.58 -31.47 -5.84
N SER A 136 12.81 -31.63 -6.93
CA SER A 136 11.96 -32.80 -7.19
C SER A 136 11.07 -33.18 -6.00
N SER A 137 10.55 -32.19 -5.27
CA SER A 137 9.83 -32.42 -4.01
C SER A 137 8.35 -32.77 -4.22
N ALA A 138 7.80 -32.49 -5.40
CA ALA A 138 6.44 -32.82 -5.79
C ALA A 138 6.39 -33.24 -7.28
N PRO A 139 5.42 -34.09 -7.69
CA PRO A 139 5.24 -34.45 -9.09
C PRO A 139 5.01 -33.19 -9.93
N THR A 140 5.78 -33.05 -11.01
CA THR A 140 5.61 -31.94 -11.94
C THR A 140 4.33 -32.15 -12.76
N PRO A 141 3.56 -31.07 -13.03
CA PRO A 141 2.32 -31.19 -13.78
C PRO A 141 2.60 -31.66 -15.22
N GLU A 142 1.73 -32.53 -15.73
CA GLU A 142 1.79 -33.01 -17.12
C GLU A 142 1.61 -31.84 -18.11
N LYS A 143 2.30 -31.91 -19.26
CA LYS A 143 2.31 -30.86 -20.27
C LYS A 143 0.87 -30.58 -20.73
N GLY A 144 0.35 -29.39 -20.43
CA GLY A 144 -1.02 -28.96 -20.76
C GLY A 144 -1.97 -28.79 -19.57
N ASN A 145 -1.63 -29.30 -18.37
CA ASN A 145 -2.51 -29.23 -17.19
C ASN A 145 -2.01 -28.29 -16.08
N VAL A 146 -1.02 -27.44 -16.37
CA VAL A 146 -0.35 -26.56 -15.40
C VAL A 146 -1.32 -25.57 -14.75
N LEU A 147 -2.21 -24.97 -15.54
CA LEU A 147 -3.16 -23.98 -15.01
C LEU A 147 -4.13 -24.62 -14.00
N ARG A 148 -4.65 -25.81 -14.32
CA ARG A 148 -5.53 -26.57 -13.42
C ARG A 148 -4.78 -26.94 -12.14
N PHE A 149 -3.55 -27.43 -12.26
CA PHE A 149 -2.70 -27.71 -11.10
C PHE A 149 -2.50 -26.48 -10.19
N VAL A 150 -2.17 -25.31 -10.78
CA VAL A 150 -2.03 -24.06 -10.02
C VAL A 150 -3.33 -23.68 -9.31
N VAL A 151 -4.47 -23.77 -10.00
CA VAL A 151 -5.79 -23.46 -9.43
C VAL A 151 -6.13 -24.40 -8.28
N ASP A 152 -5.95 -25.71 -8.47
CA ASP A 152 -6.28 -26.73 -7.46
C ASP A 152 -5.39 -26.59 -6.23
N LEU A 153 -4.11 -26.28 -6.41
CA LEU A 153 -3.17 -25.97 -5.34
C LEU A 153 -3.54 -24.67 -4.61
N SER A 154 -3.95 -23.64 -5.35
CA SER A 154 -4.23 -22.30 -4.80
C SER A 154 -5.56 -22.23 -4.05
N ARG A 155 -6.59 -22.99 -4.47
CA ARG A 155 -7.92 -23.00 -3.83
C ARG A 155 -7.91 -23.14 -2.30
N PRO A 156 -7.28 -24.18 -1.71
CA PRO A 156 -7.23 -24.34 -0.26
C PRO A 156 -6.39 -23.26 0.43
N ILE A 157 -5.37 -22.74 -0.23
CA ILE A 157 -4.49 -21.69 0.29
C ILE A 157 -5.23 -20.36 0.34
N LEU A 158 -5.93 -19.99 -0.74
CA LEU A 158 -6.79 -18.81 -0.80
C LEU A 158 -7.87 -18.84 0.29
N ARG A 159 -8.45 -20.02 0.57
CA ARG A 159 -9.41 -20.18 1.67
C ARG A 159 -8.80 -19.83 3.03
N LYS A 160 -7.56 -20.23 3.30
CA LYS A 160 -6.83 -19.88 4.53
C LYS A 160 -6.42 -18.41 4.56
N MET A 161 -6.04 -17.86 3.41
CA MET A 161 -5.64 -16.45 3.26
C MET A 161 -6.81 -15.47 3.28
N ARG A 162 -8.07 -15.93 3.19
CA ARG A 162 -9.25 -15.05 3.16
C ARG A 162 -9.29 -14.08 4.35
N ALA A 163 -8.96 -14.56 5.55
CA ALA A 163 -8.90 -13.71 6.74
C ALA A 163 -7.81 -12.63 6.62
N VAL A 164 -6.64 -13.00 6.09
CA VAL A 164 -5.54 -12.05 5.82
C VAL A 164 -5.99 -11.00 4.81
N LEU A 165 -6.63 -11.40 3.71
CA LEU A 165 -7.12 -10.45 2.68
C LEU A 165 -8.11 -9.44 3.25
N VAL A 166 -9.08 -9.89 4.05
CA VAL A 166 -10.05 -9.01 4.72
C VAL A 166 -9.33 -8.04 5.66
N LEU A 167 -8.33 -8.54 6.41
CA LEU A 167 -7.54 -7.72 7.30
C LEU A 167 -6.74 -6.65 6.54
N GLN A 168 -6.16 -6.96 5.38
CA GLN A 168 -5.46 -5.97 4.55
C GLN A 168 -6.40 -4.90 3.99
N VAL A 169 -7.61 -5.28 3.57
CA VAL A 169 -8.64 -4.33 3.14
C VAL A 169 -9.00 -3.39 4.30
N PHE A 170 -9.20 -3.94 5.49
CA PHE A 170 -9.53 -3.17 6.68
C PHE A 170 -8.41 -2.17 7.03
N PHE A 171 -7.16 -2.63 7.13
CA PHE A 171 -6.02 -1.75 7.43
C PHE A 171 -5.80 -0.71 6.34
N GLY A 172 -5.91 -1.08 5.06
CA GLY A 172 -5.78 -0.16 3.95
C GLY A 172 -6.86 0.93 3.98
N THR A 173 -8.11 0.55 4.24
CA THR A 173 -9.24 1.49 4.38
C THR A 173 -9.05 2.42 5.57
N TYR A 174 -8.70 1.85 6.73
CA TYR A 174 -8.45 2.60 7.96
C TYR A 174 -7.33 3.61 7.77
N LEU A 175 -6.21 3.18 7.19
CA LEU A 175 -5.09 4.09 6.97
C LEU A 175 -5.44 5.20 5.97
N GLY A 176 -6.17 4.87 4.89
CA GLY A 176 -6.67 5.85 3.93
C GLY A 176 -7.59 6.89 4.59
N SER A 177 -8.50 6.46 5.48
CA SER A 177 -9.36 7.39 6.22
C SER A 177 -8.59 8.32 7.15
N ARG A 178 -7.58 7.78 7.85
CA ARG A 178 -6.76 8.56 8.78
C ARG A 178 -5.86 9.55 8.07
N HIS A 179 -5.26 9.15 6.96
CA HIS A 179 -4.44 10.04 6.13
C HIS A 179 -5.27 11.17 5.54
N PHE A 180 -6.51 10.90 5.13
CA PHE A 180 -7.43 11.96 4.71
C PHE A 180 -7.78 12.91 5.85
N GLU A 181 -8.08 12.40 7.05
CA GLU A 181 -8.38 13.21 8.23
C GLU A 181 -7.20 14.14 8.58
N SER A 182 -5.99 13.59 8.69
CA SER A 182 -4.78 14.38 8.94
C SER A 182 -4.52 15.41 7.83
N TYR A 183 -4.71 15.03 6.57
CA TYR A 183 -4.61 15.96 5.44
C TYR A 183 -5.59 17.13 5.55
N THR A 184 -6.86 16.86 5.87
CA THR A 184 -7.87 17.92 6.00
C THR A 184 -7.58 18.87 7.16
N LYS A 185 -7.10 18.36 8.30
CA LYS A 185 -6.62 19.18 9.43
C LYS A 185 -5.46 20.07 9.00
N LEU A 186 -4.48 19.51 8.30
CA LEU A 186 -3.32 20.25 7.81
C LEU A 186 -3.72 21.34 6.80
N ALA A 187 -4.59 21.01 5.85
CA ALA A 187 -5.08 21.96 4.84
C ALA A 187 -5.85 23.11 5.51
N HIS A 188 -6.71 22.81 6.48
CA HIS A 188 -7.44 23.84 7.24
C HIS A 188 -6.50 24.76 8.02
N THR A 189 -5.49 24.22 8.72
CA THR A 189 -4.50 25.05 9.43
C THR A 189 -3.65 25.88 8.48
N THR A 190 -3.25 25.32 7.34
CA THR A 190 -2.36 25.99 6.37
C THR A 190 -3.08 27.13 5.65
N PHE A 191 -4.31 26.91 5.19
CA PHE A 191 -5.06 27.91 4.42
C PHE A 191 -5.98 28.78 5.28
N GLY A 192 -6.38 28.33 6.47
CA GLY A 192 -7.11 29.13 7.45
C GLY A 192 -6.21 30.19 8.10
N SER A 193 -4.97 29.82 8.45
CA SER A 193 -3.98 30.76 9.02
C SER A 193 -3.61 31.89 8.05
N GLY A 194 -3.71 31.66 6.74
CA GLY A 194 -3.47 32.70 5.72
C GLY A 194 -4.58 33.77 5.64
N ALA A 195 -5.76 33.52 6.22
CA ALA A 195 -6.81 34.53 6.33
C ALA A 195 -6.63 35.44 7.56
N ASP A 196 -6.01 34.90 8.62
CA ASP A 196 -5.71 35.65 9.85
C ASP A 196 -4.49 36.58 9.65
N GLU A 197 -3.47 36.16 8.90
CA GLU A 197 -2.32 37.01 8.54
C GLU A 197 -2.68 38.22 7.64
N LEU A 198 -3.86 38.23 7.03
CA LEU A 198 -4.36 39.37 6.24
C LEU A 198 -5.20 40.36 7.05
N GLN A 199 -5.59 40.03 8.29
CA GLN A 199 -6.33 40.95 9.18
C GLN A 199 -5.42 41.74 10.13
N ASP A 200 -4.22 41.25 10.44
CA ASP A 200 -3.26 41.95 11.32
C ASP A 200 -2.39 42.99 10.58
N GLY A 201 -2.70 43.26 9.31
CA GLY A 201 -1.96 44.18 8.44
C GLY A 201 -2.68 45.48 8.08
N ASN A 202 -3.75 45.87 8.78
CA ASN A 202 -4.48 47.11 8.53
C ASN A 202 -4.77 47.91 9.81
#